data_AF-X1FI29-F1
#
_entry.id   AF-X1FI29-F1
#
_cell.length_a   1.000
_cell.length_b   1.000
_cell.length_c   1.000
_cell.angle_alpha   90.00
_cell.angle_beta   90.00
_cell.angle_gamma   90.00
#
_symmetry.space_group_name_H-M   'P 1'
#
loop_
_entity.id
_entity.type
_entity.pdbx_description
1 polymer ?
#
loop_
_entity_poly.entity_id
_entity_poly.type
_entity_poly.pdbx_seq_one_letter_code
_entity_poly.pdbx_strand_id
1 'polypeptide(L)'
;GNFLYVGLGTSPAEIAKIDLTTFTQVATLTLVAGENICEALAVDNGYLYAGTLAGLVSKIDLTTFTEVNALFFPNGIDSLLVGAAVVVVPTVSTDSATDVSPTSATLNGNLVDDGGEACGCGFEWGETEAYEHGATPPQNKTTGQTFSHSISGLLPGHTYH
;
A
#
# COMPACT_ATOMS: atom_id res chain seq x y z
N GLY A 1 4.91 0.67 14.49
CA GLY A 1 4.86 -0.38 15.53
C GLY A 1 3.98 -1.52 15.04
N ASN A 2 4.16 -2.72 15.59
CA ASN A 2 3.35 -3.89 15.23
C ASN A 2 2.04 -3.87 16.04
N PHE A 3 0.99 -3.23 15.51
CA PHE A 3 -0.27 -3.05 16.22
C PHE A 3 -1.40 -3.82 15.53
N LEU A 4 -2.32 -4.35 16.34
CA LEU A 4 -3.63 -4.84 15.91
C LEU A 4 -4.69 -3.81 16.30
N TYR A 5 -5.63 -3.56 15.39
CA TYR A 5 -6.80 -2.73 15.65
C TYR A 5 -8.04 -3.62 15.68
N VAL A 6 -8.89 -3.42 16.68
CA VAL A 6 -10.10 -4.22 16.88
C VAL A 6 -11.29 -3.27 17.00
N GLY A 7 -12.27 -3.47 16.12
CA GLY A 7 -13.55 -2.78 16.19
C GLY A 7 -14.44 -3.43 17.24
N LEU A 8 -15.08 -2.61 18.07
CA LEU A 8 -15.99 -3.05 19.12
C LEU A 8 -17.44 -2.71 18.73
N GLY A 9 -18.36 -3.61 19.09
CA GLY A 9 -19.79 -3.46 18.86
C GLY A 9 -20.49 -2.54 19.87
N THR A 10 -19.87 -1.41 20.21
CA THR A 10 -20.42 -0.39 21.12
C THR A 10 -21.21 0.68 20.34
N SER A 11 -21.91 1.55 21.06
CA SER A 11 -22.69 2.65 20.49
C SER A 11 -22.44 3.93 21.31
N PRO A 12 -21.58 4.87 20.84
CA PRO A 12 -20.82 4.82 19.58
C PRO A 12 -19.77 3.70 19.54
N ALA A 13 -19.36 3.30 18.34
CA ALA A 13 -18.36 2.25 18.16
C ALA A 13 -17.01 2.67 18.77
N GLU A 14 -16.27 1.68 19.26
CA GLU A 14 -14.94 1.88 19.82
C GLU A 14 -13.92 1.06 19.03
N ILE A 15 -12.71 1.61 18.88
CA ILE A 15 -11.56 0.95 18.27
C ILE A 15 -10.49 0.76 19.33
N ALA A 16 -10.18 -0.50 19.66
CA ALA A 16 -9.06 -0.84 20.53
C ALA A 16 -7.77 -0.98 19.73
N LYS A 17 -6.68 -0.37 20.21
CA LYS A 17 -5.32 -0.54 19.69
C LYS A 17 -4.55 -1.47 20.61
N ILE A 18 -4.05 -2.57 20.06
CA ILE A 18 -3.34 -3.62 20.79
C ILE A 18 -1.90 -3.65 20.29
N ASP A 19 -0.94 -3.59 21.20
CA ASP A 19 0.46 -3.88 20.90
C ASP A 19 0.64 -5.39 20.76
N LEU A 20 1.11 -5.85 19.60
CA LEU A 20 1.27 -7.29 19.32
C LEU A 20 2.54 -7.89 19.94
N THR A 21 3.52 -7.07 20.34
CA THR A 21 4.72 -7.54 21.04
C THR A 21 4.39 -7.94 22.47
N THR A 22 3.58 -7.13 23.17
CA THR A 22 3.17 -7.40 24.56
C THR A 22 1.79 -8.05 24.68
N PHE A 23 1.02 -8.07 23.59
CA PHE A 23 -0.38 -8.50 23.55
C PHE A 23 -1.26 -7.76 24.56
N THR A 24 -1.06 -6.43 24.66
CA THR A 24 -1.80 -5.56 25.57
C THR A 24 -2.51 -4.44 24.83
N GLN A 25 -3.71 -4.10 25.26
CA GLN A 25 -4.41 -2.90 24.79
C GLN A 25 -3.67 -1.65 25.29
N VAL A 26 -3.27 -0.80 24.35
CA VAL A 26 -2.51 0.44 24.63
C VAL A 26 -3.33 1.71 24.43
N ALA A 27 -4.45 1.64 23.70
CA ALA A 27 -5.39 2.74 23.56
C ALA A 27 -6.79 2.24 23.16
N THR A 28 -7.79 3.11 23.38
CA THR A 28 -9.14 2.99 22.82
C THR A 28 -9.53 4.34 22.22
N LEU A 29 -10.09 4.32 21.03
CA LEU A 29 -10.73 5.47 20.40
C LEU A 29 -12.24 5.23 20.35
N THR A 30 -13.03 6.16 20.86
CA THR A 30 -14.48 6.18 20.65
C THR A 30 -14.79 7.02 19.43
N LEU A 31 -15.57 6.50 18.48
CA LEU A 31 -15.99 7.21 17.28
C LEU A 31 -17.04 8.29 17.59
N VAL A 32 -17.31 9.16 16.62
CA VAL A 32 -18.30 10.22 16.74
C VAL A 32 -19.72 9.67 16.96
N ALA A 33 -20.54 10.43 17.67
CA ALA A 33 -21.93 10.05 17.96
C ALA A 33 -22.74 9.78 16.68
N GLY A 34 -23.38 8.62 16.61
CA GLY A 34 -24.10 8.14 15.44
C GLY A 34 -23.37 7.05 14.66
N GLU A 35 -22.06 6.91 14.84
CA GLU A 35 -21.23 5.87 14.23
C GLU A 35 -21.21 4.63 15.12
N ASN A 36 -22.23 3.79 14.97
CA ASN A 36 -22.49 2.69 15.90
C ASN A 36 -22.04 1.36 15.32
N ILE A 37 -21.48 0.50 16.19
CA ILE A 37 -21.09 -0.88 15.91
C ILE A 37 -20.09 -0.96 14.74
N CYS A 38 -18.81 -1.16 15.06
CA CYS A 38 -17.79 -1.40 14.06
C CYS A 38 -17.87 -2.86 13.56
N GLU A 39 -18.10 -3.06 12.27
CA GLU A 39 -18.22 -4.38 11.63
C GLU A 39 -16.95 -4.77 10.87
N ALA A 40 -16.22 -3.78 10.37
CA ALA A 40 -15.09 -4.02 9.50
C ALA A 40 -14.02 -2.96 9.70
N LEU A 41 -12.76 -3.38 9.59
CA LEU A 41 -11.60 -2.53 9.68
C LEU A 41 -10.69 -2.74 8.47
N ALA A 42 -10.15 -1.63 7.99
CA ALA A 42 -9.26 -1.57 6.85
C ALA A 42 -8.11 -0.61 7.17
N VAL A 43 -6.88 -0.95 6.81
CA VAL A 43 -5.72 -0.05 6.98
C VAL A 43 -5.15 0.26 5.60
N ASP A 44 -4.98 1.54 5.29
CA ASP A 44 -4.31 1.99 4.08
C ASP A 44 -3.67 3.38 4.30
N ASN A 45 -2.47 3.59 3.76
CA ASN A 45 -1.77 4.88 3.71
C ASN A 45 -1.73 5.66 5.04
N GLY A 46 -1.49 4.97 6.16
CA GLY A 46 -1.42 5.59 7.49
C GLY A 46 -2.79 5.92 8.11
N TYR A 47 -3.87 5.45 7.52
CA TYR A 47 -5.22 5.58 8.05
C TYR A 47 -5.85 4.22 8.35
N LEU A 48 -6.72 4.19 9.35
CA LEU A 48 -7.65 3.11 9.63
C LEU A 48 -9.04 3.56 9.18
N TYR A 49 -9.76 2.68 8.49
CA TYR A 49 -11.11 2.89 8.02
C TYR A 49 -12.03 1.93 8.76
N ALA A 50 -12.98 2.46 9.52
CA ALA A 50 -13.95 1.69 10.27
C ALA A 50 -15.31 1.74 9.58
N GLY A 51 -15.78 0.57 9.11
CA GLY A 51 -17.13 0.41 8.61
C GLY A 51 -18.10 0.18 9.76
N THR A 52 -19.16 0.97 9.83
CA THR A 52 -20.16 0.90 10.90
C THR A 52 -21.55 0.51 10.37
N LEU A 53 -22.39 -0.10 11.22
CA LEU A 53 -23.79 -0.42 10.87
C LEU A 53 -24.66 0.81 10.65
N ALA A 54 -24.19 1.99 11.04
CA ALA A 54 -24.86 3.26 10.76
C ALA A 54 -24.70 3.71 9.29
N GLY A 55 -24.01 2.91 8.46
CA GLY A 55 -23.76 3.22 7.06
C GLY A 55 -22.67 4.27 6.86
N LEU A 56 -21.75 4.36 7.82
CA LEU A 56 -20.59 5.26 7.78
C LEU A 56 -19.29 4.50 7.64
N VAL A 57 -18.35 5.10 6.91
CA VAL A 57 -16.93 4.76 6.95
C VAL A 57 -16.18 5.88 7.65
N SER A 58 -15.74 5.63 8.87
CA SER A 58 -14.95 6.56 9.67
C SER A 58 -13.48 6.41 9.33
N LYS A 59 -12.83 7.52 9.00
CA LYS A 59 -11.39 7.60 8.69
C LYS A 59 -10.64 8.08 9.93
N ILE A 60 -9.70 7.28 10.39
CA ILE A 60 -8.90 7.50 11.59
C ILE A 60 -7.44 7.65 11.20
N ASP A 61 -6.78 8.71 11.66
CA ASP A 61 -5.35 8.92 11.49
C ASP A 61 -4.56 8.02 12.46
N LEU A 62 -3.66 7.18 11.95
CA LEU A 62 -2.92 6.22 12.80
C LEU A 62 -1.76 6.86 13.58
N THR A 63 -1.30 8.04 13.18
CA THR A 63 -0.23 8.77 13.86
C THR A 63 -0.73 9.38 15.17
N THR A 64 -1.93 9.97 15.13
CA THR A 64 -2.59 10.62 16.26
C THR A 64 -3.61 9.73 16.96
N PHE A 65 -4.06 8.67 16.27
CA PHE A 65 -5.11 7.76 16.70
C PHE A 65 -6.44 8.49 17.00
N THR A 66 -6.82 9.39 16.09
CA THR A 66 -8.05 10.18 16.18
C THR A 66 -8.85 10.08 14.88
N GLU A 67 -10.17 10.08 14.98
CA GLU A 67 -11.05 10.20 13.82
C GLU A 67 -10.88 11.57 13.17
N VAL A 68 -10.70 11.58 11.85
CA VAL A 68 -10.42 12.80 11.07
C VAL A 68 -11.49 13.11 10.02
N ASN A 69 -12.30 12.12 9.62
CA ASN A 69 -13.39 12.31 8.69
C ASN A 69 -14.35 11.10 8.71
N ALA A 70 -15.55 11.28 8.18
CA ALA A 70 -16.49 10.18 7.96
C ALA A 70 -17.19 10.33 6.60
N LEU A 71 -17.39 9.20 5.93
CA LEU A 71 -18.17 9.13 4.68
C LEU A 71 -19.50 8.44 4.97
N PHE A 72 -20.61 9.15 4.71
CA PHE A 72 -21.96 8.65 4.89
C PHE A 72 -22.56 8.11 3.59
N PHE A 73 -23.14 6.93 3.65
CA PHE A 73 -23.87 6.31 2.53
C PHE A 73 -25.38 6.32 2.82
N PRO A 74 -26.15 7.26 2.22
CA PRO A 74 -27.53 7.55 2.62
C PRO A 74 -28.57 6.46 2.30
N ASN A 75 -28.22 5.39 1.58
CA ASN A 75 -29.16 4.34 1.19
C ASN A 75 -28.52 2.93 1.20
N GLY A 76 -29.09 1.99 1.97
CA GLY A 76 -29.05 0.55 1.66
C GLY A 76 -27.81 -0.25 2.05
N ILE A 77 -27.24 -0.04 3.24
CA ILE A 77 -26.28 -0.99 3.82
C ILE A 77 -26.75 -1.42 5.21
N ASP A 78 -27.50 -2.52 5.27
CA ASP A 78 -27.82 -3.22 6.53
C ASP A 78 -26.56 -3.86 7.16
N SER A 79 -25.47 -3.98 6.38
CA SER A 79 -24.13 -4.36 6.84
C SER A 79 -23.09 -3.90 5.81
N LEU A 80 -22.17 -3.03 6.23
CA LEU A 80 -21.02 -2.63 5.42
C LEU A 80 -19.83 -3.54 5.72
N LEU A 81 -19.52 -4.47 4.82
CA LEU A 81 -18.26 -5.20 4.87
C LEU A 81 -17.17 -4.34 4.20
N VAL A 82 -16.40 -3.60 5.00
CA VAL A 82 -15.16 -2.95 4.52
C VAL A 82 -14.08 -4.01 4.45
N GLY A 83 -14.00 -4.74 3.34
CA GLY A 83 -12.81 -5.52 3.01
C GLY A 83 -11.75 -4.58 2.45
N ALA A 84 -10.74 -4.19 3.23
CA ALA A 84 -9.52 -3.66 2.63
C ALA A 84 -8.81 -4.80 1.91
N ALA A 85 -8.53 -4.62 0.62
CA ALA A 85 -7.30 -5.18 0.07
C ALA A 85 -6.16 -4.58 0.91
N VAL A 86 -5.37 -5.43 1.57
CA VAL A 86 -4.19 -4.95 2.31
C VAL A 86 -3.20 -4.46 1.27
N VAL A 87 -3.21 -3.15 1.01
CA VAL A 87 -2.25 -2.54 0.09
C VAL A 87 -0.95 -2.32 0.83
N VAL A 88 -0.06 -3.31 0.77
CA VAL A 88 1.32 -3.15 1.23
C VAL A 88 2.14 -2.45 0.14
N VAL A 89 3.25 -1.82 0.51
CA VAL A 89 4.15 -1.23 -0.47
C VAL A 89 4.61 -2.34 -1.43
N PRO A 90 4.42 -2.20 -2.76
CA PRO A 90 4.89 -3.19 -3.71
C PRO A 90 6.39 -3.41 -3.58
N THR A 91 6.82 -4.65 -3.69
CA THR A 91 8.23 -5.01 -3.61
C THR A 91 8.72 -5.49 -4.96
N VAL A 92 9.88 -5.00 -5.37
CA VAL A 92 10.51 -5.34 -6.65
C VAL A 92 11.94 -5.82 -6.42
N SER A 93 12.44 -6.63 -7.34
CA SER A 93 13.86 -6.98 -7.43
C SER A 93 14.40 -6.69 -8.82
N THR A 94 15.65 -6.27 -8.89
CA THR A 94 16.41 -6.15 -10.14
C THR A 94 17.22 -7.42 -10.38
N ASP A 95 17.16 -7.95 -11.60
CA ASP A 95 17.98 -9.07 -12.03
C ASP A 95 19.14 -8.59 -12.91
N SER A 96 20.14 -9.45 -13.14
CA SER A 96 21.25 -9.12 -14.03
C SER A 96 20.77 -8.71 -15.43
N ALA A 97 21.35 -7.64 -15.98
CA ALA A 97 21.08 -7.23 -17.35
C ALA A 97 21.52 -8.30 -18.36
N THR A 98 20.75 -8.45 -19.43
CA THR A 98 21.01 -9.37 -20.55
C THR A 98 21.25 -8.60 -21.84
N ASP A 99 21.66 -9.29 -22.91
CA ASP A 99 21.90 -8.68 -24.24
C ASP A 99 22.82 -7.45 -24.20
N VAL A 100 23.81 -7.48 -23.31
CA VAL A 100 24.77 -6.39 -23.11
C VAL A 100 25.67 -6.29 -24.34
N SER A 101 25.56 -5.17 -25.03
CA SER A 101 26.42 -4.76 -26.13
C SER A 101 27.17 -3.47 -25.77
N PRO A 102 28.14 -3.02 -26.58
CA PRO A 102 28.84 -1.76 -26.32
C PRO A 102 27.92 -0.54 -26.19
N THR A 103 26.71 -0.57 -26.78
CA THR A 103 25.81 0.59 -26.85
C THR A 103 24.37 0.29 -26.39
N SER A 104 24.09 -0.89 -25.86
CA SER A 104 22.75 -1.31 -25.43
C SER A 104 22.80 -2.38 -24.35
N ALA A 105 21.72 -2.49 -23.59
CA ALA A 105 21.49 -3.59 -22.66
C ALA A 105 19.98 -3.81 -22.46
N THR A 106 19.59 -4.98 -21.99
CA THR A 106 18.21 -5.25 -21.54
C THR A 106 18.20 -5.32 -20.02
N LEU A 107 17.46 -4.39 -19.41
CA LEU A 107 17.22 -4.34 -17.96
C LEU A 107 16.14 -5.37 -17.60
N ASN A 108 16.36 -6.14 -16.54
CA ASN A 108 15.47 -7.22 -16.11
C ASN A 108 15.07 -7.01 -14.66
N GLY A 109 13.80 -7.28 -14.35
CA GLY A 109 13.27 -7.16 -13.00
C GLY A 109 12.06 -8.04 -12.77
N ASN A 110 11.72 -8.20 -11.50
CA ASN A 110 10.60 -9.00 -11.05
C ASN A 110 9.78 -8.23 -10.01
N LEU A 111 8.46 -8.19 -10.20
CA LEU A 111 7.53 -7.72 -9.17
C LEU A 111 7.33 -8.85 -8.16
N VAL A 112 7.96 -8.73 -7.00
CA VAL A 112 7.93 -9.76 -5.94
C VAL A 112 6.56 -9.77 -5.26
N ASP A 113 6.00 -8.60 -5.00
CA ASP A 113 4.66 -8.41 -4.42
C ASP A 113 4.07 -7.11 -4.99
N ASP A 114 2.84 -7.18 -5.49
CA ASP A 114 2.10 -6.03 -6.04
C ASP A 114 1.34 -5.24 -4.99
N GLY A 115 1.39 -5.66 -3.73
CA GLY A 115 0.67 -4.98 -2.67
C GLY A 115 -0.83 -5.06 -2.89
N GLY A 116 -1.35 -6.11 -3.51
CA GLY A 116 -2.79 -6.34 -3.61
C GLY A 116 -3.49 -5.65 -4.79
N GLU A 117 -2.80 -4.82 -5.58
CA GLU A 117 -3.33 -4.26 -6.83
C GLU A 117 -2.25 -4.20 -7.92
N ALA A 118 -2.65 -4.24 -9.19
CA ALA A 118 -1.69 -4.23 -10.30
C ALA A 118 -0.82 -2.96 -10.29
N CYS A 119 0.50 -3.14 -10.44
CA CYS A 119 1.50 -2.08 -10.35
C CYS A 119 2.10 -1.73 -11.72
N GLY A 120 2.38 -0.45 -11.93
CA GLY A 120 3.19 0.01 -13.06
C GLY A 120 4.68 -0.15 -12.75
N CYS A 121 5.35 -1.10 -13.40
CA CYS A 121 6.76 -1.41 -13.20
C CYS A 121 7.63 -0.83 -14.32
N GLY A 122 8.77 -0.23 -13.98
CA GLY A 122 9.74 0.32 -14.91
C GLY A 122 11.12 0.43 -14.26
N PHE A 123 12.10 0.92 -15.01
CA PHE A 123 13.47 1.12 -14.55
C PHE A 123 13.83 2.59 -14.65
N GLU A 124 14.56 3.11 -13.66
CA GLU A 124 15.37 4.31 -13.81
C GLU A 124 16.82 3.86 -13.98
N TRP A 125 17.60 4.58 -14.80
CA TRP A 125 18.97 4.19 -15.06
C TRP A 125 19.89 5.39 -15.29
N GLY A 126 21.19 5.24 -15.01
CA GLY A 126 22.18 6.30 -15.17
C GLY A 126 23.62 5.83 -14.95
N GLU A 127 24.61 6.70 -15.18
CA GLU A 127 26.02 6.36 -14.90
C GLU A 127 26.36 6.43 -13.40
N THR A 128 25.44 6.96 -12.61
CA THR A 128 25.51 7.08 -11.15
C THR A 128 24.21 6.53 -10.55
N GLU A 129 24.21 6.30 -9.24
CA GLU A 129 23.00 5.92 -8.48
C GLU A 129 21.94 7.05 -8.40
N ALA A 130 22.18 8.19 -9.07
CA ALA A 130 21.17 9.24 -9.24
C ALA A 130 20.29 9.02 -10.49
N TYR A 131 20.53 7.96 -11.27
CA TYR A 131 19.67 7.49 -12.39
C TYR A 131 19.28 8.58 -13.40
N GLU A 132 20.26 9.41 -13.74
CA GLU A 132 20.07 10.70 -14.41
C GLU A 132 19.68 10.59 -15.90
N HIS A 133 19.75 9.38 -16.47
CA HIS A 133 19.44 9.14 -17.88
C HIS A 133 17.93 8.97 -18.11
N GLY A 134 17.16 8.68 -17.05
CA GLY A 134 15.70 8.73 -17.02
C GLY A 134 15.02 7.39 -16.79
N ALA A 135 13.68 7.41 -16.86
CA ALA A 135 12.81 6.28 -16.58
C ALA A 135 12.27 5.62 -17.87
N THR A 136 12.15 4.29 -17.86
CA THR A 136 11.48 3.54 -18.93
C THR A 136 9.96 3.67 -18.80
N PRO A 137 9.19 3.52 -19.89
CA PRO A 137 7.73 3.46 -19.81
C PRO A 137 7.25 2.35 -18.85
N PRO A 138 6.25 2.62 -18.00
CA PRO A 138 5.75 1.64 -17.05
C PRO A 138 5.00 0.50 -17.75
N GLN A 139 5.15 -0.70 -17.21
CA GLN A 139 4.48 -1.93 -17.62
C GLN A 139 3.57 -2.41 -16.49
N ASN A 140 2.29 -2.67 -16.79
CA ASN A 140 1.38 -3.21 -15.78
C ASN A 140 1.75 -4.65 -15.44
N LYS A 141 1.97 -4.93 -14.16
CA LYS A 141 2.37 -6.22 -13.62
C LYS A 141 1.63 -6.54 -12.34
N THR A 142 1.47 -7.83 -12.07
CA THR A 142 0.96 -8.38 -10.81
C THR A 142 2.01 -9.25 -10.13
N THR A 143 1.77 -9.62 -8.88
CA THR A 143 2.68 -10.42 -8.05
C THR A 143 3.31 -11.60 -8.81
N GLY A 144 4.64 -11.71 -8.75
CA GLY A 144 5.44 -12.77 -9.35
C GLY A 144 5.71 -12.62 -10.85
N GLN A 145 5.25 -11.55 -11.49
CA GLN A 145 5.52 -11.31 -12.91
C GLN A 145 6.85 -10.59 -13.14
N THR A 146 7.58 -11.04 -14.16
CA THR A 146 8.80 -10.39 -14.63
C THR A 146 8.49 -9.28 -15.63
N PHE A 147 9.37 -8.28 -15.69
CA PHE A 147 9.34 -7.20 -16.66
C PHE A 147 10.76 -6.86 -17.13
N SER A 148 10.88 -6.38 -18.36
CA SER A 148 12.17 -6.03 -18.95
C SER A 148 12.06 -4.88 -19.94
N HIS A 149 13.15 -4.15 -20.13
CA HIS A 149 13.21 -3.07 -21.12
C HIS A 149 14.60 -2.97 -21.74
N SER A 150 14.67 -2.88 -23.06
CA SER A 150 15.93 -2.64 -23.76
C SER A 150 16.23 -1.15 -23.83
N ILE A 151 17.41 -0.77 -23.35
CA ILE A 151 17.96 0.58 -23.43
C ILE A 151 19.05 0.64 -24.51
N SER A 152 19.22 1.83 -25.11
CA SER A 152 20.18 2.05 -26.20
C SER A 152 20.85 3.42 -26.04
N GLY A 153 21.94 3.64 -26.78
CA GLY A 153 22.71 4.89 -26.70
C GLY A 153 23.75 4.90 -25.57
N LEU A 154 24.10 3.73 -25.04
CA LEU A 154 25.14 3.60 -24.01
C LEU A 154 26.52 3.91 -24.59
N LEU A 155 27.43 4.42 -23.75
CA LEU A 155 28.82 4.62 -24.11
C LEU A 155 29.65 3.37 -23.77
N PRO A 156 30.45 2.83 -24.71
CA PRO A 156 31.29 1.67 -24.44
C PRO A 156 32.29 1.90 -23.31
N GLY A 157 32.38 0.94 -22.38
CA GLY A 157 33.32 1.00 -21.26
C GLY A 157 32.86 1.82 -20.06
N HIS A 158 31.62 2.34 -20.08
CA HIS A 158 30.99 2.99 -18.93
C HIS A 158 30.19 1.98 -18.10
N THR A 159 30.04 2.29 -16.81
CA THR A 159 29.14 1.56 -15.90
C THR A 159 27.83 2.31 -15.79
N TYR A 160 26.73 1.57 -15.89
CA TYR A 160 25.38 2.08 -15.69
C TYR A 160 24.74 1.34 -14.51
N HIS A 161 23.97 2.08 -13.72
CA HIS A 161 23.19 1.66 -12.57
C HIS A 161 21.71 1.72 -12.91
#